data_AF-A0P0L9-F1
#
_entry.id   AF-A0P0L9-F1
#
_cell.length_a   1.000
_cell.length_b   1.000
_cell.length_c   1.000
_cell.angle_alpha   90.00
_cell.angle_beta   90.00
_cell.angle_gamma   90.00
#
_symmetry.space_group_name_H-M   'P 1'
#
loop_
_entity.id
_entity.type
_entity.pdbx_description
1 polymer ?
#
loop_
_entity_poly.entity_id
_entity_poly.type
_entity_poly.pdbx_seq_one_letter_code
_entity_poly.pdbx_strand_id
1 'polypeptide(L)'
;MAQHAQLRIDTGLEIYFCDPQSPWQRGSNENTNGLLRQYFPKGTDLSQHGVDELSAVAHALNTRPRKTLGWRTPAEALDQLLKQDIIKGVTITG
;
A
#
# COMPACT_ATOMS: atom_id res chain seq x y z
N MET A 1 18.21 5.49 4.86
CA MET A 1 18.14 4.27 4.01
C MET A 1 19.25 3.25 4.33
N ALA A 2 19.80 3.21 5.54
CA ALA A 2 20.96 2.36 5.84
C ALA A 2 20.62 0.90 6.18
N GLN A 3 19.42 0.62 6.70
CA GLN A 3 19.08 -0.70 7.26
C GLN A 3 18.33 -1.64 6.30
N HIS A 4 18.22 -1.29 5.01
CA HIS A 4 17.49 -2.12 4.05
C HIS A 4 18.16 -3.51 3.87
N ALA A 5 19.48 -3.59 3.96
CA ALA A 5 20.19 -4.87 3.92
C ALA A 5 19.80 -5.78 5.10
N GLN A 6 19.73 -5.23 6.32
CA GLN A 6 19.32 -5.97 7.51
C GLN A 6 17.85 -6.40 7.42
N LEU A 7 16.96 -5.50 7.00
CA LEU A 7 15.55 -5.81 6.81
C LEU A 7 15.32 -6.98 5.85
N ARG A 8 16.07 -7.03 4.74
CA ARG A 8 16.03 -8.15 3.79
C ARG A 8 16.43 -9.47 4.44
N ILE A 9 17.48 -9.46 5.27
CA ILE A 9 17.95 -10.67 5.97
C ILE A 9 16.90 -11.14 6.98
N ASP A 10 16.38 -10.22 7.80
CA ASP A 10 15.48 -10.57 8.90
C ASP A 10 14.11 -11.05 8.41
N THR A 11 13.62 -10.49 7.29
CA THR A 11 12.26 -10.77 6.78
C THR A 11 12.24 -11.69 5.56
N GLY A 12 13.38 -11.89 4.90
CA GLY A 12 13.44 -12.56 3.60
C GLY A 12 12.79 -11.78 2.45
N LEU A 13 12.35 -10.54 2.68
CA LEU A 13 11.65 -9.74 1.67
C LEU A 13 12.63 -9.14 0.66
N GLU A 14 12.27 -9.24 -0.61
CA GLU A 14 12.96 -8.50 -1.67
C GLU A 14 12.72 -6.98 -1.51
N ILE A 15 13.78 -6.19 -1.72
CA ILE A 15 13.73 -4.73 -1.58
C ILE A 15 14.15 -4.11 -2.89
N TYR A 16 13.29 -3.22 -3.37
CA TYR A 16 13.40 -2.53 -4.65
C TYR A 16 13.55 -1.03 -4.44
N PHE A 17 14.40 -0.39 -5.24
CA PHE A 17 14.57 1.07 -5.28
C PHE A 17 14.20 1.61 -6.66
N CYS A 18 13.67 2.82 -6.68
CA CYS A 18 13.49 3.55 -7.93
C CYS A 18 14.79 4.24 -8.34
N ASP A 19 15.00 4.36 -9.65
CA ASP A 19 16.08 5.13 -10.21
C ASP A 19 15.95 6.61 -9.82
N PRO A 20 17.08 7.31 -9.61
CA PRO A 20 17.06 8.74 -9.39
C PRO A 20 16.28 9.47 -10.47
N GLN A 21 15.52 10.48 -10.07
CA GLN A 21 14.70 11.32 -10.97
C GLN A 21 13.64 10.56 -11.79
N SER A 22 13.26 9.35 -11.38
CA SER A 22 12.27 8.51 -12.06
C SER A 22 10.97 8.35 -11.26
N PRO A 23 10.20 9.44 -11.01
CA PRO A 23 8.99 9.39 -10.17
C PRO A 23 7.89 8.46 -10.74
N TRP A 24 7.89 8.18 -12.04
CA TRP A 24 6.93 7.28 -12.67
C TRP A 24 7.05 5.82 -12.20
N GLN A 25 8.24 5.39 -11.75
CA GLN A 25 8.45 4.04 -11.19
C GLN A 25 7.71 3.80 -9.86
N ARG A 26 7.17 4.86 -9.27
CA ARG A 26 6.39 4.84 -8.02
C ARG A 26 5.07 5.62 -8.15
N GLY A 27 4.50 5.63 -9.35
CA GLY A 27 3.29 6.40 -9.67
C GLY A 27 2.11 6.10 -8.73
N SER A 28 1.89 4.83 -8.37
CA SER A 28 0.82 4.44 -7.43
C SER A 28 1.01 5.02 -6.03
N ASN A 29 2.26 5.05 -5.54
CA ASN A 29 2.58 5.61 -4.23
C ASN A 29 2.38 7.13 -4.23
N GLU A 30 2.79 7.81 -5.30
CA GLU A 30 2.56 9.26 -5.43
C GLU A 30 1.08 9.62 -5.52
N ASN A 31 0.29 8.83 -6.25
CA ASN A 31 -1.16 9.02 -6.27
C ASN A 31 -1.78 8.86 -4.88
N THR A 32 -1.37 7.81 -4.14
CA THR A 32 -1.85 7.55 -2.77
C THR A 32 -1.44 8.66 -1.81
N ASN A 33 -0.20 9.13 -1.89
CA ASN A 33 0.27 10.27 -1.09
C ASN A 33 -0.51 11.56 -1.40
N GLY A 34 -0.89 11.78 -2.65
CA GLY A 34 -1.76 12.90 -3.03
C GLY A 34 -3.14 12.83 -2.36
N LEU A 35 -3.69 11.63 -2.17
CA LEU A 35 -4.97 11.42 -1.50
C LEU A 35 -4.85 11.58 0.02
N LEU A 36 -3.77 11.07 0.63
CA LEU A 36 -3.47 11.30 2.05
C LEU A 36 -3.37 12.79 2.38
N ARG A 37 -2.83 13.60 1.46
CA ARG A 37 -2.74 15.06 1.62
C ARG A 37 -4.08 15.80 1.67
N GLN A 38 -5.20 15.13 1.33
CA GLN A 38 -6.55 15.67 1.52
C GLN A 38 -6.95 15.67 3.01
N TYR A 39 -6.34 14.79 3.83
CA TYR A 39 -6.58 14.67 5.26
C TYR A 39 -5.44 15.28 6.08
N PHE A 40 -4.19 15.03 5.67
CA PHE A 40 -2.99 15.49 6.35
C PHE A 40 -2.14 16.33 5.38
N PRO A 41 -2.28 17.66 5.39
CA PRO A 41 -1.49 18.54 4.55
C PRO A 41 0.01 18.25 4.59
N LYS A 42 0.72 18.60 3.53
CA LYS A 42 2.17 18.33 3.45
C LYS A 42 2.88 18.98 4.65
N GLY A 43 3.65 18.18 5.38
CA GLY A 43 4.38 18.63 6.57
C GLY A 43 3.62 18.43 7.89
N THR A 44 2.39 17.90 7.85
CA THR A 44 1.70 17.45 9.07
C THR A 44 2.51 16.38 9.78
N ASP A 45 2.71 16.59 11.08
CA ASP A 45 3.30 15.62 11.98
C ASP A 45 2.24 14.59 12.40
N LEU A 46 2.31 13.40 11.80
CA LEU A 46 1.37 12.32 12.05
C LEU A 46 1.43 11.79 13.49
N SER A 47 2.51 12.05 14.25
CA SER A 47 2.62 11.59 15.64
C SER A 47 1.69 12.33 16.60
N GLN A 48 1.16 13.49 16.18
CA GLN A 48 0.19 14.28 16.94
C GLN A 48 -1.25 13.77 16.75
N HIS A 49 -1.47 12.86 15.80
CA HIS A 49 -2.78 12.30 15.51
C HIS A 49 -2.99 10.97 16.24
N GLY A 50 -4.19 10.77 16.76
CA GLY A 50 -4.55 9.53 17.46
C GLY A 50 -4.59 8.33 16.51
N VAL A 51 -4.34 7.14 17.05
CA VAL A 51 -4.42 5.88 16.29
C VAL A 51 -5.78 5.71 15.63
N ASP A 52 -6.87 6.11 16.29
CA ASP A 52 -8.23 6.02 15.75
C ASP A 52 -8.44 6.94 14.55
N GLU A 53 -7.89 8.15 14.57
CA GLU A 53 -7.98 9.10 13.46
C GLU A 53 -7.19 8.59 12.25
N LEU A 54 -5.96 8.14 12.47
CA LEU A 54 -5.12 7.55 11.43
C LEU A 54 -5.79 6.31 10.81
N SER A 55 -6.41 5.47 11.65
CA SER A 55 -7.15 4.29 11.23
C SER A 55 -8.41 4.65 10.44
N ALA A 56 -9.14 5.68 10.84
CA ALA A 56 -10.31 6.16 10.13
C ALA A 56 -9.95 6.69 8.72
N VAL A 57 -8.86 7.43 8.60
CA VAL A 57 -8.37 7.91 7.29
C VAL A 57 -7.90 6.76 6.42
N ALA A 58 -7.14 5.81 6.99
CA ALA A 58 -6.72 4.60 6.27
C ALA A 58 -7.92 3.79 5.79
N HIS A 59 -8.94 3.62 6.64
CA HIS A 59 -10.18 2.95 6.29
C HIS A 59 -10.88 3.67 5.13
N ALA A 60 -11.06 4.99 5.23
CA ALA A 60 -11.70 5.79 4.18
C ALA A 60 -10.96 5.68 2.84
N LEU A 61 -9.62 5.62 2.84
CA LEU A 61 -8.84 5.45 1.61
C LEU A 61 -8.95 4.04 1.02
N ASN A 62 -9.02 3.02 1.87
CA ASN A 62 -9.09 1.61 1.49
C ASN A 62 -10.50 1.16 1.08
N THR A 63 -11.54 1.89 1.49
CA THR A 63 -12.94 1.66 1.07
C THR A 63 -13.41 2.62 -0.02
N ARG A 64 -12.56 3.55 -0.48
CA ARG A 64 -12.89 4.45 -1.59
C ARG A 64 -12.73 3.75 -2.95
N PRO A 65 -13.80 3.66 -3.78
CA PRO A 65 -13.73 3.14 -5.15
C PRO A 65 -12.66 3.81 -6.01
N ARG A 66 -11.91 3.03 -6.79
CA ARG A 66 -10.87 3.52 -7.71
C ARG A 66 -11.20 3.17 -9.16
N LYS A 67 -11.22 4.16 -10.04
CA LYS A 67 -11.41 3.93 -11.49
C LYS A 67 -10.35 2.97 -12.07
N THR A 68 -9.12 3.04 -11.58
CA THR A 68 -8.02 2.15 -12.00
C THR A 68 -8.24 0.68 -11.60
N LEU A 69 -9.10 0.41 -10.62
CA LEU A 69 -9.47 -0.93 -10.17
C LEU A 69 -10.86 -1.35 -10.69
N GLY A 70 -11.33 -0.75 -11.80
CA GLY A 70 -12.68 -1.02 -12.32
C GLY A 70 -13.78 -0.62 -11.34
N TRP A 71 -13.57 0.49 -10.61
CA TRP A 71 -14.46 1.03 -9.58
C TRP A 71 -14.60 0.17 -8.31
N ARG A 72 -13.73 -0.81 -8.10
CA ARG A 72 -13.62 -1.51 -6.83
C ARG A 72 -12.79 -0.72 -5.83
N THR A 73 -12.98 -1.05 -4.55
CA THR A 73 -12.15 -0.50 -3.48
C THR A 73 -10.81 -1.24 -3.41
N PRO A 74 -9.74 -0.59 -2.91
CA PRO A 74 -8.48 -1.27 -2.65
C PRO A 74 -8.64 -2.52 -1.77
N ALA A 75 -9.50 -2.45 -0.75
CA ALA A 75 -9.79 -3.59 0.13
C ALA A 75 -10.40 -4.77 -0.63
N GLU A 76 -11.38 -4.52 -1.51
CA GLU A 76 -11.99 -5.58 -2.34
C GLU A 76 -11.02 -6.19 -3.34
N ALA A 77 -10.15 -5.36 -3.95
CA ALA A 77 -9.15 -5.85 -4.90
C ALA A 77 -8.11 -6.72 -4.19
N LEU A 78 -7.66 -6.32 -3.00
CA LEU A 78 -6.74 -7.09 -2.18
C LEU A 78 -7.35 -8.41 -1.71
N ASP A 79 -8.57 -8.39 -1.18
CA ASP A 79 -9.29 -9.58 -0.73
C ASP A 79 -9.43 -10.63 -1.86
N GLN A 80 -9.72 -10.19 -3.07
CA GLN A 80 -9.78 -11.10 -4.22
C GLN A 80 -8.41 -11.69 -4.56
N LEU A 81 -7.34 -10.90 -4.54
CA LEU A 81 -5.99 -11.39 -4.81
C LEU A 81 -5.57 -12.46 -3.79
N LEU A 82 -5.78 -12.20 -2.51
CA LEU A 82 -5.48 -13.15 -1.44
C LEU A 82 -6.26 -14.45 -1.60
N LYS A 83 -7.55 -14.38 -1.96
CA LYS A 83 -8.36 -15.57 -2.25
C LYS A 83 -7.84 -16.35 -3.45
N GLN A 84 -7.38 -15.69 -4.50
CA GLN A 84 -6.79 -16.35 -5.68
C GLN A 84 -5.49 -17.08 -5.33
N ASP A 85 -4.63 -16.48 -4.51
CA ASP A 85 -3.37 -17.10 -4.10
C ASP A 85 -3.60 -18.29 -3.17
N ILE A 86 -4.58 -18.22 -2.27
CA ILE A 86 -5.02 -19.37 -1.47
C ILE A 86 -5.48 -20.51 -2.39
N ILE A 87 -6.30 -20.22 -3.39
CA ILE A 87 -6.81 -21.25 -4.32
C ILE A 87 -5.68 -21.86 -5.15
N LYS A 88 -4.70 -21.07 -5.64
CA LYS A 88 -3.53 -21.57 -6.38
C LYS A 88 -2.58 -22.38 -5.51
N GLY A 89 -2.42 -22.04 -4.23
CA GLY A 89 -1.65 -22.86 -3.28
C GLY A 89 -2.35 -24.17 -2.90
N VAL A 90 -3.68 -24.23 -3.07
CA VAL A 90 -4.54 -25.37 -2.74
C VAL A 90 -4.84 -26.26 -3.96
N THR A 91 -4.35 -25.96 -5.17
CA THR A 91 -4.45 -26.91 -6.31
C THR A 91 -3.57 -28.15 -6.07
N ILE A 92 -4.09 -29.02 -5.21
CA ILE A 92 -4.11 -30.48 -5.20
C ILE A 92 -3.24 -31.13 -6.27
N THR A 93 -2.13 -31.65 -5.76
CA THR A 93 -1.48 -32.89 -6.19
C THR A 93 -2.57 -33.96 -6.38
N GLY A 94 -2.91 -34.23 -7.64
CA GLY A 94 -3.75 -35.34 -8.07
C GLY A 94 -2.98 -36.14 -9.11
#